data_AF-A0A957SH76-F1
#
_entry.id   AF-A0A957SH76-F1
#
_cell.length_a   1.000
_cell.length_b   1.000
_cell.length_c   1.000
_cell.angle_alpha   90.00
_cell.angle_beta   90.00
_cell.angle_gamma   90.00
#
_symmetry.space_group_name_H-M   'P 1'
#
loop_
_entity.id
_entity.type
_entity.pdbx_description
1 polymer ?
#
loop_
_entity_poly.entity_id
_entity_poly.type
_entity_poly.pdbx_seq_one_letter_code
_entity_poly.pdbx_strand_id
1 'polypeptide(L)'
;SAELEAVRLNGAKGIAAAQMSASQRQILQALIGDYIHRMPDELAEIEMNKLKEQGMEQIHFAWAGGLERGEGHYYRLQGARFLVEYDNTQNDANHIHSVWRDAQSDFGADLIAQHYQTSHHH
;
A
#
# COMPACT_ATOMS: atom_id res chain seq x y z
N SER A 1 5.29 11.57 18.91
CA SER A 1 6.18 12.63 18.41
C SER A 1 6.04 12.70 16.90
N ALA A 2 6.60 13.71 16.25
CA ALA A 2 6.61 13.86 14.78
C ALA A 2 7.17 12.63 14.02
N GLU A 3 7.90 11.74 14.70
CA GLU A 3 8.38 10.47 14.15
C GLU A 3 7.26 9.42 13.97
N LEU A 4 6.23 9.42 14.82
CA LEU A 4 5.05 8.54 14.63
C LEU A 4 4.16 9.02 13.46
N GLU A 5 4.21 10.31 13.13
CA GLU A 5 3.60 10.85 11.91
C GLU A 5 4.40 10.49 10.66
N ALA A 6 5.74 10.43 10.74
CA ALA A 6 6.59 9.99 9.63
C ALA A 6 6.40 8.50 9.27
N VAL A 7 5.96 7.67 10.24
CA VAL A 7 5.57 6.26 10.01
C VAL A 7 4.23 6.15 9.29
N ARG A 8 3.37 7.18 9.32
CA ARG A 8 2.17 7.25 8.48
C ARG A 8 2.55 7.71 7.08
N LEU A 9 3.10 6.77 6.29
CA LEU A 9 3.09 6.74 4.82
C LEU A 9 2.78 8.12 4.18
N ASN A 10 3.77 9.02 4.13
CA ASN A 10 3.64 10.41 3.67
C ASN A 10 2.51 10.61 2.64
N GLY A 11 1.40 11.23 3.08
CA GLY A 11 0.19 11.60 2.34
C GLY A 11 -0.18 10.80 1.09
N ALA A 12 -1.38 10.20 1.07
CA ALA A 12 -1.92 9.55 -0.12
C ALA A 12 -1.77 10.44 -1.37
N LYS A 13 -1.23 9.86 -2.45
CA LYS A 13 -0.97 10.53 -3.74
C LYS A 13 -1.90 9.94 -4.79
N GLY A 14 -2.12 10.69 -5.86
CA GLY A 14 -2.93 10.26 -6.99
C GLY A 14 -4.43 10.40 -6.73
N ILE A 15 -5.22 9.52 -7.36
CA ILE A 15 -6.69 9.61 -7.38
C ILE A 15 -7.30 8.65 -6.37
N ALA A 16 -8.26 9.15 -5.57
CA ALA A 16 -9.04 8.30 -4.68
C ALA A 16 -10.03 7.44 -5.49
N ALA A 17 -10.31 6.23 -5.02
CA ALA A 17 -11.32 5.35 -5.61
C ALA A 17 -12.71 6.02 -5.67
N ALA A 18 -13.04 6.88 -4.70
CA ALA A 18 -14.25 7.70 -4.70
C ALA A 18 -14.40 8.59 -5.95
N GLN A 19 -13.28 8.98 -6.57
CA GLN A 19 -13.24 9.84 -7.76
C GLN A 19 -13.16 9.05 -9.07
N MET A 20 -13.03 7.72 -8.99
CA MET A 20 -12.95 6.84 -10.14
C MET A 20 -14.33 6.49 -10.70
N SER A 21 -14.39 6.23 -12.00
CA SER A 21 -15.56 5.61 -12.61
C SER A 21 -15.77 4.18 -12.08
N ALA A 22 -16.96 3.62 -12.32
CA ALA A 22 -17.23 2.23 -11.95
C ALA A 22 -16.23 1.23 -12.59
N SER A 23 -15.86 1.43 -13.86
CA SER A 23 -14.88 0.57 -14.54
C SER A 23 -13.47 0.72 -13.98
N GLN A 24 -13.04 1.94 -13.65
CA GLN A 24 -11.76 2.19 -13.01
C GLN A 24 -11.69 1.57 -11.60
N ARG A 25 -12.78 1.65 -10.82
CA ARG A 25 -12.87 0.97 -9.52
C ARG A 25 -12.80 -0.54 -9.62
N GLN A 26 -13.41 -1.14 -10.64
CA GLN A 26 -13.30 -2.59 -10.88
C GLN A 26 -11.85 -2.99 -11.16
N ILE A 27 -11.12 -2.22 -11.98
CA ILE A 27 -9.70 -2.46 -12.25
C ILE A 27 -8.88 -2.32 -10.96
N LEU A 28 -9.12 -1.26 -10.18
CA LEU A 28 -8.45 -1.06 -8.89
C LEU A 28 -8.69 -2.24 -7.93
N GLN A 29 -9.92 -2.72 -7.83
CA GLN A 29 -10.28 -3.86 -6.99
C GLN A 29 -9.61 -5.15 -7.45
N ALA A 30 -9.58 -5.41 -8.76
CA ALA A 30 -8.86 -6.55 -9.33
C ALA A 30 -7.37 -6.47 -9.01
N LEU A 31 -6.76 -5.30 -9.19
CA LEU A 31 -5.35 -5.07 -8.89
C LEU A 31 -5.04 -5.30 -7.40
N ILE A 32 -5.87 -4.79 -6.49
CA ILE A 32 -5.72 -5.08 -5.05
C ILE A 32 -5.83 -6.60 -4.79
N GLY A 33 -6.77 -7.27 -5.45
CA GLY A 33 -6.94 -8.72 -5.39
C GLY A 33 -5.68 -9.48 -5.81
N ASP A 34 -4.97 -9.03 -6.84
CA ASP A 34 -3.72 -9.66 -7.29
C ASP A 34 -2.63 -9.66 -6.20
N TYR A 35 -2.64 -8.69 -5.29
CA TYR A 35 -1.74 -8.67 -4.15
C TYR A 35 -2.25 -9.52 -2.99
N ILE A 36 -3.53 -9.39 -2.66
CA ILE A 36 -4.10 -10.07 -1.50
C ILE A 36 -4.09 -11.59 -1.69
N HIS A 37 -4.47 -12.09 -2.87
CA HIS A 37 -4.54 -13.53 -3.15
C HIS A 37 -3.18 -14.21 -3.35
N ARG A 38 -2.06 -13.50 -3.09
CA ARG A 38 -0.74 -14.13 -2.94
C ARG A 38 -0.55 -14.72 -1.53
N MET A 39 -1.37 -14.29 -0.57
CA MET A 39 -1.44 -14.88 0.76
C MET A 39 -2.29 -16.16 0.74
N PRO A 40 -2.13 -17.07 1.72
CA PRO A 40 -3.06 -18.17 1.93
C PRO A 40 -4.51 -17.68 2.02
N ASP A 41 -5.45 -18.45 1.50
CA ASP A 41 -6.86 -18.05 1.33
C ASP A 41 -7.50 -17.47 2.61
N GLU A 42 -7.26 -18.11 3.76
CA GLU A 42 -7.77 -17.63 5.05
C GLU A 42 -7.26 -16.21 5.41
N LEU A 43 -5.98 -15.94 5.13
CA LEU A 43 -5.39 -14.62 5.35
C LEU A 43 -5.87 -13.61 4.31
N ALA A 44 -6.02 -14.04 3.07
CA ALA A 44 -6.54 -13.20 1.99
C ALA A 44 -7.97 -12.71 2.28
N GLU A 45 -8.83 -13.58 2.80
CA GLU A 45 -10.18 -13.22 3.24
C GLU A 45 -10.16 -12.20 4.39
N ILE A 46 -9.29 -12.40 5.39
CA ILE A 46 -9.13 -11.47 6.52
C ILE A 46 -8.69 -10.09 6.02
N GLU A 47 -7.66 -10.01 5.18
CA GLU A 47 -7.16 -8.74 4.66
C GLU A 47 -8.19 -8.03 3.77
N MET A 48 -8.91 -8.78 2.92
CA MET A 48 -9.96 -8.21 2.09
C MET A 48 -11.11 -7.63 2.93
N ASN A 49 -11.49 -8.30 4.03
CA ASN A 49 -12.52 -7.79 4.94
C ASN A 49 -12.04 -6.52 5.67
N LYS A 50 -10.79 -6.47 6.14
CA LYS A 50 -10.20 -5.26 6.73
C LYS A 50 -10.26 -4.07 5.77
N LEU A 51 -9.93 -4.27 4.49
CA LEU A 51 -9.99 -3.20 3.49
C LEU A 51 -11.42 -2.70 3.26
N LYS A 52 -12.39 -3.62 3.19
CA LYS A 52 -13.82 -3.27 3.04
C LYS A 52 -14.32 -2.45 4.21
N GLU A 53 -14.01 -2.86 5.44
CA GLU A 53 -14.39 -2.15 6.68
C GLU A 53 -13.80 -0.73 6.76
N GLN A 54 -12.59 -0.53 6.24
CA GLN A 54 -11.93 0.78 6.20
C GLN A 54 -12.40 1.68 5.05
N GLY A 55 -13.24 1.15 4.16
CA GLY A 55 -13.78 1.88 3.02
C GLY A 55 -12.83 1.87 1.82
N MET A 56 -13.14 0.99 0.86
CA MET A 56 -12.43 0.87 -0.41
C MET A 56 -12.38 2.19 -1.20
N GLU A 57 -13.37 3.06 -1.03
CA GLU A 57 -13.45 4.37 -1.70
C GLU A 57 -12.33 5.34 -1.28
N GLN A 58 -11.68 5.10 -0.13
CA GLN A 58 -10.58 5.91 0.38
C GLN A 58 -9.20 5.45 -0.13
N ILE A 59 -9.15 4.36 -0.89
CA ILE A 59 -7.91 3.85 -1.46
C ILE A 59 -7.48 4.75 -2.60
N HIS A 60 -6.22 5.16 -2.59
CA HIS A 60 -5.64 6.00 -3.63
C HIS A 60 -4.76 5.18 -4.57
N PHE A 61 -4.84 5.50 -5.86
CA PHE A 61 -3.94 4.99 -6.89
C PHE A 61 -3.09 6.14 -7.44
N ALA A 62 -1.77 5.95 -7.43
CA ALA A 62 -0.81 6.85 -8.06
C ALA A 62 -0.01 6.10 -9.13
N TRP A 63 0.31 6.80 -10.22
CA TRP A 63 1.17 6.31 -11.31
C TRP A 63 2.30 7.30 -11.55
N ALA A 64 3.47 6.80 -11.92
CA ALA A 64 4.58 7.60 -12.41
C ALA A 64 5.36 6.83 -13.47
N GLY A 65 5.85 7.52 -14.50
CA GLY A 65 6.63 6.93 -15.59
C GLY A 65 5.83 6.79 -16.89
N GLY A 66 6.31 5.90 -17.75
CA GLY A 66 5.74 5.70 -19.08
C GLY A 66 4.31 5.18 -19.07
N LEU A 67 3.63 5.29 -20.19
CA LEU A 67 2.25 4.79 -20.38
C LEU A 67 2.20 3.64 -21.37
N GLU A 68 3.26 3.48 -22.16
CA GLU A 68 3.37 2.43 -23.17
C GLU A 68 4.04 1.18 -22.60
N ARG A 69 3.71 0.03 -23.19
CA ARG A 69 4.30 -1.24 -22.78
C ARG A 69 5.81 -1.23 -22.99
N GLY A 70 6.56 -1.62 -21.97
CA GLY A 70 8.03 -1.67 -21.99
C GLY A 70 8.69 -0.39 -21.51
N GLU A 71 7.93 0.66 -21.22
CA GLU A 71 8.47 1.84 -20.56
C GLU A 71 8.58 1.63 -19.04
N GLY A 72 9.59 2.27 -18.45
CA GLY A 72 9.78 2.25 -17.01
C GLY A 72 8.61 2.92 -16.30
N HIS A 73 8.02 2.23 -15.32
CA HIS A 73 6.87 2.76 -14.59
C HIS A 73 6.83 2.28 -13.14
N TYR A 74 6.13 3.07 -12.35
CA TYR A 74 5.87 2.87 -10.95
C TYR A 74 4.38 3.11 -10.67
N TYR A 75 3.80 2.33 -9.77
CA TYR A 75 2.51 2.67 -9.20
C TYR A 75 2.43 2.37 -7.71
N ARG A 76 1.49 3.06 -7.05
CA ARG A 76 1.24 2.95 -5.63
C ARG A 76 -0.25 2.77 -5.36
N LEU A 77 -0.58 1.82 -4.50
CA LEU A 77 -1.90 1.70 -3.86
C LEU A 77 -1.74 2.07 -2.40
N GLN A 78 -2.57 2.98 -1.92
CA GLN A 78 -2.48 3.40 -0.52
C GLN A 78 -3.86 3.53 0.10
N GLY A 79 -4.11 2.70 1.12
CA GLY A 79 -5.22 2.85 2.05
C GLY A 79 -4.74 3.39 3.40
N ALA A 80 -5.63 3.38 4.39
CA ALA A 80 -5.29 3.82 5.74
C ALA A 80 -4.27 2.90 6.44
N ARG A 81 -4.33 1.59 6.17
CA ARG A 81 -3.47 0.57 6.80
C ARG A 81 -2.56 -0.18 5.85
N PHE A 82 -2.80 -0.11 4.54
CA PHE A 82 -1.99 -0.86 3.59
C PHE A 82 -1.30 0.04 2.58
N LEU A 83 -0.12 -0.41 2.16
CA LEU A 83 0.64 0.16 1.06
C LEU A 83 1.02 -0.96 0.10
N VAL A 84 0.82 -0.70 -1.19
CA VAL A 84 1.46 -1.43 -2.27
C VAL A 84 2.34 -0.47 -3.05
N GLU A 85 3.56 -0.91 -3.33
CA GLU A 85 4.43 -0.26 -4.30
C GLU A 85 4.82 -1.28 -5.36
N TYR A 86 4.81 -0.84 -6.60
CA TYR A 86 5.32 -1.56 -7.75
C TYR A 86 6.30 -0.64 -8.49
N ASP A 87 7.48 -1.15 -8.78
CA ASP A 87 8.51 -0.44 -9.53
C ASP A 87 9.05 -1.37 -10.61
N ASN A 88 8.98 -0.94 -11.86
CA ASN A 88 9.61 -1.58 -12.99
C ASN A 88 10.36 -0.56 -13.84
N THR A 89 11.31 0.15 -13.24
CA THR A 89 12.14 1.16 -13.92
C THR A 89 13.55 0.67 -14.24
N GLN A 90 13.99 -0.44 -13.65
CA GLN A 90 15.34 -0.98 -13.79
C GLN A 90 15.47 -1.90 -15.02
N ASN A 91 16.71 -2.04 -15.53
CA ASN A 91 17.07 -2.91 -16.66
C ASN A 91 16.13 -2.77 -17.87
N ASP A 92 15.90 -1.53 -18.32
CA ASP A 92 14.98 -1.23 -19.43
C ASP A 92 13.55 -1.76 -19.17
N ALA A 93 13.04 -1.52 -17.94
CA ALA A 93 11.73 -1.97 -17.49
C ALA A 93 11.53 -3.49 -17.55
N ASN A 94 12.58 -4.24 -17.21
CA ASN A 94 12.58 -5.71 -17.20
C ASN A 94 13.00 -6.29 -15.84
N HIS A 95 12.94 -5.51 -14.77
CA HIS A 95 13.21 -5.97 -13.41
C HIS A 95 12.18 -5.38 -12.46
N ILE A 96 11.20 -6.20 -12.11
CA ILE A 96 10.06 -5.81 -11.29
C ILE A 96 10.41 -5.97 -9.81
N HIS A 97 10.21 -4.91 -9.03
CA HIS A 97 10.07 -4.96 -7.59
C HIS A 97 8.63 -4.69 -7.20
N SER A 98 8.12 -5.41 -6.21
CA SER A 98 6.83 -5.10 -5.63
C SER A 98 6.83 -5.41 -4.14
N VAL A 99 6.09 -4.60 -3.38
CA VAL A 99 5.96 -4.71 -1.94
C VAL A 99 4.49 -4.57 -1.55
N TRP A 100 4.05 -5.37 -0.58
CA TRP A 100 2.80 -5.20 0.16
C TRP A 100 3.14 -5.02 1.64
N ARG A 101 2.58 -4.02 2.30
CA ARG A 101 2.78 -3.75 3.74
C ARG A 101 1.46 -3.46 4.43
N ASP A 102 1.29 -3.99 5.63
CA ASP A 102 0.34 -3.50 6.63
C ASP A 102 1.09 -2.56 7.58
N ALA A 103 0.84 -1.26 7.47
CA ALA A 103 1.48 -0.22 8.27
C ALA A 103 1.16 -0.32 9.78
N GLN A 104 0.13 -1.06 10.18
CA GLN A 104 -0.19 -1.31 11.59
C GLN A 104 0.37 -2.64 12.10
N SER A 105 0.98 -3.45 11.24
CA SER A 105 1.62 -4.72 11.61
C SER A 105 3.09 -4.77 11.13
N ASP A 106 3.69 -3.60 10.90
CA ASP A 106 5.09 -3.51 10.52
C ASP A 106 5.97 -4.04 11.66
N PHE A 107 6.74 -5.09 11.34
CA PHE A 107 7.64 -5.73 12.28
C PHE A 107 8.62 -4.70 12.89
N GLY A 108 8.61 -4.58 14.22
CA GLY A 108 9.51 -3.70 14.98
C GLY A 108 9.02 -2.27 15.22
N ALA A 109 7.91 -1.84 14.59
CA ALA A 109 7.39 -0.48 14.76
C ALA A 109 6.91 -0.21 16.20
N ASP A 110 6.19 -1.17 16.80
CA ASP A 110 5.65 -1.02 18.14
C ASP A 110 6.68 -1.29 19.25
N LEU A 111 7.63 -2.20 19.01
CA LEU A 111 8.62 -2.59 20.04
C LEU A 111 9.56 -1.43 20.40
N ILE A 112 10.02 -0.67 19.41
CA ILE A 112 10.89 0.50 19.65
C ILE A 112 10.08 1.63 20.30
N ALA A 113 8.87 1.91 19.80
CA ALA A 113 7.99 2.91 20.38
C ALA A 113 7.62 2.60 21.84
N GLN A 114 7.32 1.33 22.15
CA GLN A 114 7.10 0.86 23.52
C GLN A 114 8.36 0.92 24.37
N HIS A 115 9.54 0.59 23.82
CA HIS A 115 10.81 0.69 24.54
C HIS A 115 11.08 2.12 25.01
N TYR A 116 10.86 3.14 24.18
CA TYR A 116 11.01 4.55 24.59
C TYR A 116 9.95 5.02 25.60
N GLN A 117 8.74 4.46 25.56
CA GLN A 117 7.68 4.83 26.50
C GLN A 117 7.83 4.15 27.87
N THR A 118 8.40 2.95 27.89
CA THR A 118 8.55 2.14 29.12
C THR A 118 9.94 2.22 29.75
N SER A 119 10.95 2.57 28.96
CA SER A 119 12.30 2.82 29.46
C SER A 119 12.44 4.30 29.77
N HIS A 120 12.12 4.69 31.01
CA HIS A 120 12.61 5.94 31.53
C HIS A 120 14.14 5.92 31.47
N HIS A 121 14.72 6.86 30.74
CA HIS A 121 16.15 7.12 30.73
C HIS A 121 16.69 7.17 32.17
N HIS A 122 17.68 6.33 32.46
CA HIS A 122 18.64 6.60 33.53
C HIS A 122 19.66 7.63 33.05
#